data_AF-A0A928A282-F1
#
_entry.id   AF-A0A928A282-F1
#
_cell.length_a   1.000
_cell.length_b   1.000
_cell.length_c   1.000
_cell.angle_alpha   90.00
_cell.angle_beta   90.00
_cell.angle_gamma   90.00
#
_symmetry.space_group_name_H-M   'P 1'
#
loop_
_entity.id
_entity.type
_entity.pdbx_description
1 polymer ?
#
loop_
_entity_poly.entity_id
_entity_poly.type
_entity_poly.pdbx_seq_one_letter_code
_entity_poly.pdbx_strand_id
1 'polypeptide(L)'
;MITDKWKEKYDLCVEWKSNNPNTLLNINLVYKGIKIGTWYYRQKNIYFYGDALENGCLEHNGTIMNKEKQLLMSELIDETDITYNDWEYNFSLILKWYEENPNKRLRTDTFYFGVNIGKWYSLHKTIIKNGIKKKDNSICYKTFILSHDKVKKIKNLMSKLEKNTAWNDKFILCKEYMLLHDTKNINAGIIYKDVSIGSWFNFQKAIYNNGMLGKDNIIRYGNHRLTLEQVEKLESLDIKWFKQGKRILEKEITKDNQFQIKREILKRFKEYLKDCKTTEEVNFDINFKR
;
A
#
# COMPACT_ATOMS: atom_id res chain seq x y z
N MET A 1 15.18 7.70 50.55
CA MET A 1 14.83 6.53 49.73
C MET A 1 15.29 6.83 48.32
N ILE A 2 16.22 6.06 47.76
CA ILE A 2 16.61 6.20 46.35
C ILE A 2 15.45 5.59 45.55
N THR A 3 14.57 6.44 45.04
CA THR A 3 13.51 6.02 44.12
C THR A 3 14.18 5.52 42.84
N ASP A 4 13.93 4.25 42.50
CA ASP A 4 14.42 3.69 41.23
C ASP A 4 13.70 4.40 40.08
N LYS A 5 14.38 5.37 39.47
CA LYS A 5 13.90 6.16 38.32
C LYS A 5 13.46 5.29 37.14
N TRP A 6 13.94 4.04 37.07
CA TRP A 6 13.48 3.09 36.07
C TRP A 6 12.07 2.60 36.41
N LYS A 7 11.85 2.18 37.66
CA LYS A 7 10.56 1.68 38.16
C LYS A 7 9.47 2.75 38.09
N GLU A 8 9.79 3.99 38.44
CA GLU A 8 8.85 5.12 38.31
C GLU A 8 8.32 5.28 36.86
N LYS A 9 9.20 5.19 35.86
CA LYS A 9 8.81 5.31 34.45
C LYS A 9 8.04 4.09 33.95
N TYR A 10 8.40 2.90 34.44
CA TYR A 10 7.67 1.68 34.19
C TYR A 10 6.23 1.79 34.71
N ASP A 11 6.07 2.18 35.98
CA ASP A 11 4.76 2.30 36.61
C ASP A 11 3.88 3.34 35.89
N LEU A 12 4.47 4.45 35.41
CA LEU A 12 3.76 5.43 34.57
C LEU A 12 3.32 4.87 33.21
N CYS A 13 4.10 3.97 32.60
CA CYS A 13 3.71 3.31 31.35
C CYS A 13 2.56 2.32 31.60
N VAL A 14 2.62 1.56 32.69
CA VAL A 14 1.53 0.67 33.12
C VAL A 14 0.26 1.47 33.36
N GLU A 15 0.34 2.51 34.18
CA GLU A 15 -0.80 3.38 34.51
C GLU A 15 -1.43 3.98 33.25
N TRP A 16 -0.60 4.50 32.33
CA TRP A 16 -1.10 5.06 31.08
C TRP A 16 -1.81 4.02 30.21
N LYS A 17 -1.25 2.80 30.10
CA LYS A 17 -1.88 1.70 29.34
C LYS A 17 -3.20 1.27 29.96
N SER A 18 -3.27 1.15 31.29
CA SER A 18 -4.53 0.86 31.99
C SER A 18 -5.62 1.88 31.71
N ASN A 19 -5.25 3.17 31.60
CA ASN A 19 -6.18 4.25 31.27
C ASN A 19 -6.52 4.35 29.78
N ASN A 20 -5.74 3.73 28.89
CA ASN A 20 -5.90 3.81 27.44
C ASN A 20 -5.84 2.41 26.79
N PRO A 21 -6.78 1.50 27.15
CA PRO A 21 -6.79 0.16 26.59
C PRO A 21 -6.87 0.22 25.07
N ASN A 22 -6.12 -0.65 24.39
CA ASN A 22 -5.98 -0.70 22.92
C ASN A 22 -5.21 0.46 22.26
N THR A 23 -4.56 1.34 23.03
CA THR A 23 -3.70 2.40 22.47
C THR A 23 -2.23 2.08 22.71
N LEU A 24 -1.43 2.13 21.65
CA LEU A 24 0.02 1.89 21.72
C LEU A 24 0.76 3.07 22.35
N LEU A 25 1.83 2.79 23.10
CA LEU A 25 2.72 3.80 23.66
C LEU A 25 3.53 4.49 22.55
N ASN A 26 3.07 5.66 22.11
CA ASN A 26 3.75 6.46 21.09
C ASN A 26 5.12 6.98 21.57
N ILE A 27 6.15 6.99 20.72
CA ILE A 27 7.52 7.46 21.08
C ILE A 27 7.59 8.90 21.62
N ASN A 28 6.68 9.77 21.19
CA ASN A 28 6.62 11.17 21.61
C ASN A 28 5.69 11.39 22.82
N LEU A 29 5.11 10.32 23.38
CA LEU A 29 4.16 10.42 24.48
C LEU A 29 4.80 11.04 25.72
N VAL A 30 4.16 12.10 26.21
CA VAL A 30 4.44 12.75 27.49
C VAL A 30 3.26 12.47 28.42
N TYR A 31 3.52 11.87 29.56
CA TYR A 31 2.52 11.58 30.59
C TYR A 31 3.00 12.11 31.93
N LYS A 32 2.15 12.88 32.62
CA LYS A 32 2.48 13.57 33.89
C LYS A 32 3.81 14.35 33.82
N GLY A 33 4.04 15.04 32.70
CA GLY A 33 5.27 15.83 32.47
C GLY A 33 6.52 15.01 32.11
N ILE A 34 6.43 13.68 32.06
CA ILE A 34 7.54 12.78 31.80
C ILE A 34 7.40 12.17 30.39
N LYS A 35 8.50 12.18 29.61
CA LYS A 35 8.57 11.58 28.26
C LYS A 35 8.60 10.04 28.30
N ILE A 36 7.51 9.43 28.74
CA ILE A 36 7.41 7.98 28.91
C ILE A 36 7.51 7.22 27.58
N GLY A 37 7.05 7.79 26.48
CA GLY A 37 7.11 7.17 25.15
C GLY A 37 8.53 6.90 24.67
N THR A 38 9.42 7.89 24.83
CA THR A 38 10.82 7.76 24.41
C THR A 38 11.57 6.78 25.30
N TRP A 39 11.25 6.75 26.60
CA TRP A 39 11.83 5.80 27.53
C TRP A 39 11.39 4.37 27.22
N TYR A 40 10.09 4.14 27.07
CA TYR A 40 9.51 2.83 26.73
C TYR A 40 10.10 2.28 25.43
N TYR A 41 10.22 3.13 24.40
CA TYR A 41 10.86 2.77 23.14
C TYR A 41 12.30 2.27 23.31
N ARG A 42 13.11 2.96 24.13
CA ARG A 42 14.49 2.55 24.42
C ARG A 42 14.55 1.23 25.18
N GLN A 43 13.71 1.03 26.20
CA GLN A 43 13.68 -0.21 26.96
C GLN A 43 13.28 -1.39 26.07
N LYS A 44 12.25 -1.21 25.24
CA LYS A 44 11.80 -2.22 24.29
C LYS A 44 12.89 -2.60 23.29
N ASN A 45 13.68 -1.63 22.79
CA ASN A 45 14.79 -1.96 21.90
C ASN A 45 15.89 -2.77 22.58
N ILE A 46 16.22 -2.50 23.84
CA ILE A 46 17.17 -3.34 24.60
C ILE A 46 16.59 -4.75 24.77
N TYR A 47 15.30 -4.88 25.06
CA TYR A 47 14.64 -6.17 25.24
C TYR A 47 14.64 -7.05 23.98
N PHE A 48 14.36 -6.49 22.80
CA PHE A 48 14.29 -7.26 21.55
C PHE A 48 15.61 -7.37 20.78
N TYR A 49 16.48 -6.37 20.91
CA TYR A 49 17.67 -6.22 20.06
C TYR A 49 18.96 -6.01 20.86
N GLY A 50 18.93 -6.25 22.17
CA GLY A 50 20.12 -6.18 23.00
C GLY A 50 20.98 -7.42 22.84
N ASP A 51 22.30 -7.22 22.82
CA ASP A 51 23.26 -8.29 22.86
C ASP A 51 23.25 -8.93 24.25
N ALA A 52 23.21 -10.26 24.29
CA ALA A 52 23.25 -11.00 25.54
C ALA A 52 24.67 -10.98 26.12
N LEU A 53 24.80 -10.51 27.35
CA LEU A 53 26.04 -10.55 28.12
C LEU A 53 26.16 -11.87 28.90
N GLU A 54 27.38 -12.25 29.28
CA GLU A 54 27.65 -13.50 30.03
C GLU A 54 26.85 -13.61 31.34
N ASN A 55 26.55 -12.48 31.98
CA ASN A 55 25.76 -12.43 33.21
C ASN A 55 24.23 -12.51 32.97
N GLY A 56 23.79 -12.70 31.72
CA GLY A 56 22.39 -12.78 31.32
C GLY A 56 21.65 -11.43 31.31
N CYS A 57 22.38 -10.32 31.36
CA CYS A 57 21.83 -9.00 31.04
C CYS A 57 21.80 -8.79 29.52
N LEU A 58 20.94 -7.88 29.07
CA LEU A 58 20.92 -7.40 27.68
C LEU A 58 21.58 -6.03 27.60
N GLU A 59 22.40 -5.79 26.58
CA GLU A 59 23.03 -4.50 26.34
C GLU A 59 22.67 -3.97 24.95
N HIS A 60 22.27 -2.70 24.87
CA HIS A 60 22.03 -2.06 23.59
C HIS A 60 22.39 -0.58 23.68
N ASN A 61 23.29 -0.11 22.80
CA ASN A 61 23.76 1.27 22.74
C ASN A 61 24.26 1.81 24.09
N GLY A 62 25.04 1.02 24.82
CA GLY A 62 25.62 1.37 26.12
C GLY A 62 24.65 1.31 27.30
N THR A 63 23.41 0.82 27.10
CA THR A 63 22.42 0.68 28.17
C THR A 63 22.18 -0.79 28.49
N ILE A 64 22.27 -1.14 29.79
CA ILE A 64 22.15 -2.52 30.27
C ILE A 64 20.78 -2.75 30.93
N MET A 65 20.15 -3.88 30.60
CA MET A 65 18.90 -4.37 31.19
C MET A 65 19.14 -5.71 31.89
N ASN A 66 18.95 -5.72 33.21
CA ASN A 66 19.04 -6.94 34.02
C ASN A 66 17.79 -7.83 33.86
N LYS A 67 17.84 -9.05 34.39
CA LYS A 67 16.76 -10.04 34.27
C LYS A 67 15.43 -9.58 34.88
N GLU A 68 15.46 -8.86 36.01
CA GLU A 68 14.25 -8.32 36.64
C GLU A 68 13.53 -7.32 35.72
N LYS A 69 14.27 -6.42 35.08
CA LYS A 69 13.72 -5.47 34.11
C LYS A 69 13.24 -6.15 32.85
N GLN A 70 13.89 -7.23 32.41
CA GLN A 70 13.40 -8.05 31.30
C GLN A 70 12.02 -8.64 31.61
N LEU A 71 11.82 -9.20 32.80
CA LEU A 71 10.53 -9.73 33.24
C LEU A 71 9.45 -8.64 33.25
N LEU A 72 9.72 -7.49 33.89
CA LEU A 72 8.78 -6.37 33.91
C LEU A 72 8.46 -5.87 32.49
N MET A 73 9.46 -5.77 31.61
CA MET A 73 9.23 -5.39 30.22
C MET A 73 8.40 -6.41 29.46
N SER A 74 8.57 -7.72 29.73
CA SER A 74 7.76 -8.77 29.10
C SER A 74 6.27 -8.66 29.45
N GLU A 75 5.93 -8.17 30.64
CA GLU A 75 4.55 -7.92 31.06
C GLU A 75 3.97 -6.64 30.44
N LEU A 76 4.82 -5.64 30.21
CA LEU A 76 4.43 -4.35 29.66
C LEU A 76 4.34 -4.35 28.13
N ILE A 77 5.09 -5.19 27.43
CA ILE A 77 5.11 -5.28 25.97
C ILE A 77 3.96 -6.16 25.50
N ASP A 78 3.07 -5.60 24.70
CA ASP A 78 2.03 -6.36 24.00
C ASP A 78 2.63 -7.04 22.74
N GLU A 79 2.14 -8.21 22.34
CA GLU A 79 2.55 -8.86 21.07
C GLU A 79 2.27 -7.94 19.85
N THR A 80 1.38 -6.97 19.99
CA THR A 80 1.08 -5.92 19.02
C THR A 80 1.96 -4.66 19.16
N ASP A 81 2.79 -4.54 20.20
CA ASP A 81 3.75 -3.43 20.43
C ASP A 81 4.98 -3.49 19.50
N ILE A 82 4.87 -4.13 18.35
CA ILE A 82 5.93 -4.19 17.34
C ILE A 82 6.16 -2.77 16.78
N THR A 83 7.39 -2.27 16.89
CA THR A 83 7.70 -0.83 16.77
C THR A 83 7.48 -0.22 15.38
N TYR A 84 7.35 1.12 15.37
CA TYR A 84 7.62 2.02 14.24
C TYR A 84 8.98 1.79 13.52
N ASN A 85 9.89 0.98 14.06
CA ASN A 85 11.18 0.64 13.44
C ASN A 85 11.32 -0.86 13.11
N ASP A 86 10.29 -1.67 13.38
CA ASP A 86 10.25 -2.99 12.78
C ASP A 86 9.94 -2.81 11.30
N TRP A 87 10.99 -3.05 10.54
CA TRP A 87 10.96 -2.89 9.11
C TRP A 87 9.91 -3.82 8.47
N GLU A 88 9.79 -5.05 8.96
CA GLU A 88 8.87 -6.05 8.42
C GLU A 88 7.41 -5.70 8.76
N TYR A 89 7.16 -5.24 9.99
CA TYR A 89 5.84 -4.75 10.39
C TYR A 89 5.41 -3.52 9.57
N ASN A 90 6.26 -2.50 9.46
CA ASN A 90 5.91 -1.31 8.67
C ASN A 90 5.74 -1.64 7.18
N PHE A 91 6.54 -2.55 6.65
CA PHE A 91 6.40 -3.01 5.27
C PHE A 91 5.09 -3.77 5.08
N SER A 92 4.69 -4.63 6.02
CA SER A 92 3.41 -5.35 5.95
C SER A 92 2.21 -4.40 6.05
N LEU A 93 2.28 -3.35 6.88
CA LEU A 93 1.26 -2.30 6.94
C LEU A 93 1.11 -1.56 5.61
N ILE A 94 2.21 -1.31 4.88
CA ILE A 94 2.14 -0.71 3.54
C ILE A 94 1.46 -1.64 2.56
N LEU A 95 1.79 -2.94 2.57
CA LEU A 95 1.16 -3.93 1.70
C LEU A 95 -0.35 -3.98 1.96
N LYS A 96 -0.76 -4.11 3.22
CA LYS A 96 -2.16 -4.13 3.64
C LYS A 96 -2.90 -2.84 3.24
N TRP A 97 -2.28 -1.68 3.44
CA TRP A 97 -2.88 -0.41 3.02
C TRP A 97 -3.14 -0.37 1.51
N TYR A 98 -2.22 -0.87 0.68
CA TYR A 98 -2.40 -0.94 -0.78
C TYR A 98 -3.43 -1.99 -1.20
N GLU A 99 -3.60 -3.08 -0.46
CA GLU A 99 -4.67 -4.06 -0.67
C GLU A 99 -6.06 -3.44 -0.42
N GLU A 100 -6.21 -2.66 0.65
CA GLU A 100 -7.46 -1.97 1.01
C GLU A 100 -7.72 -0.71 0.16
N ASN A 101 -6.65 -0.13 -0.40
CA ASN A 101 -6.70 1.10 -1.20
C ASN A 101 -6.08 0.88 -2.57
N PRO A 102 -6.63 -0.05 -3.38
CA PRO A 102 -6.11 -0.30 -4.70
C PRO A 102 -6.11 1.01 -5.50
N ASN A 103 -5.02 1.25 -6.23
CA ASN A 103 -4.85 2.43 -7.10
C ASN A 103 -4.69 3.78 -6.42
N LYS A 104 -4.71 3.87 -5.08
CA LYS A 104 -4.41 5.13 -4.40
C LYS A 104 -2.90 5.33 -4.28
N ARG A 105 -2.47 6.57 -4.45
CA ARG A 105 -1.10 6.98 -4.16
C ARG A 105 -0.92 7.11 -2.65
N LEU A 106 0.08 6.42 -2.10
CA LEU A 106 0.48 6.61 -0.70
C LEU A 106 1.10 8.01 -0.53
N ARG A 107 0.42 8.89 0.22
CA ARG A 107 0.90 10.24 0.54
C ARG A 107 1.91 10.18 1.68
N THR A 108 2.78 11.18 1.80
CA THR A 108 3.81 11.25 2.84
C THR A 108 3.26 11.44 4.26
N ASP A 109 2.04 11.96 4.37
CA ASP A 109 1.30 12.21 5.61
C ASP A 109 0.35 11.08 6.00
N THR A 110 0.33 9.97 5.25
CA THR A 110 -0.57 8.85 5.54
C THR A 110 -0.16 8.09 6.81
N PHE A 111 -1.05 8.10 7.79
CA PHE A 111 -1.00 7.24 8.97
C PHE A 111 -1.90 6.02 8.80
N TYR A 112 -1.43 4.87 9.25
CA TYR A 112 -2.16 3.61 9.20
C TYR A 112 -1.76 2.77 10.42
N PHE A 113 -2.76 2.35 11.22
CA PHE A 113 -2.55 1.74 12.54
C PHE A 113 -1.53 2.49 13.42
N GLY A 114 -1.64 3.83 13.48
CA GLY A 114 -0.76 4.68 14.30
C GLY A 114 0.66 4.87 13.74
N VAL A 115 1.04 4.20 12.66
CA VAL A 115 2.34 4.34 11.99
C VAL A 115 2.24 5.30 10.80
N ASN A 116 3.17 6.24 10.68
CA ASN A 116 3.30 7.07 9.48
C ASN A 116 3.96 6.28 8.34
N ILE A 117 3.18 5.39 7.72
CA ILE A 117 3.62 4.53 6.63
C ILE A 117 4.05 5.32 5.39
N GLY A 118 3.47 6.50 5.17
CA GLY A 118 3.80 7.39 4.07
C GLY A 118 5.22 7.94 4.13
N LYS A 119 5.59 8.50 5.28
CA LYS A 119 6.94 8.99 5.57
C LYS A 119 7.95 7.85 5.56
N TRP A 120 7.61 6.71 6.16
CA TRP A 120 8.48 5.54 6.19
C TRP A 120 8.81 5.03 4.78
N TYR A 121 7.80 4.89 3.92
CA TYR A 121 8.00 4.43 2.54
C TYR A 121 8.84 5.43 1.73
N SER A 122 8.57 6.73 1.89
CA SER A 122 9.28 7.80 1.17
C SER A 122 10.76 7.89 1.56
N LEU A 123 11.07 7.68 2.85
CA LEU A 123 12.45 7.58 3.32
C LEU A 123 13.19 6.43 2.62
N HIS A 124 12.59 5.23 2.57
CA HIS A 124 13.23 4.08 1.97
C HIS A 124 13.39 4.19 0.45
N LYS A 125 12.44 4.82 -0.25
CA LYS A 125 12.62 5.19 -1.66
C LYS A 125 13.84 6.10 -1.84
N THR A 126 14.01 7.08 -0.96
CA THR A 126 15.14 8.03 -1.00
C THR A 126 16.46 7.31 -0.76
N ILE A 127 16.52 6.42 0.25
CA ILE A 127 17.70 5.58 0.53
C ILE A 127 18.07 4.76 -0.71
N ILE A 128 17.10 4.11 -1.36
CA ILE A 128 17.35 3.27 -2.53
C ILE A 128 17.80 4.08 -3.75
N LYS A 129 17.27 5.28 -3.96
CA LYS A 129 17.59 6.14 -5.12
C LYS A 129 18.94 6.86 -4.96
N ASN A 130 19.25 7.31 -3.75
CA ASN A 130 20.38 8.21 -3.50
C ASN A 130 21.50 7.57 -2.68
N GLY A 131 21.32 6.34 -2.20
CA GLY A 131 22.28 5.65 -1.36
C GLY A 131 23.45 5.03 -2.12
N ILE A 132 24.54 4.82 -1.40
CA ILE A 132 25.76 4.18 -1.88
C ILE A 132 25.61 2.67 -1.73
N LYS A 133 25.72 1.95 -2.84
CA LYS A 133 25.68 0.48 -2.86
C LYS A 133 26.98 -0.10 -2.31
N LYS A 134 26.89 -0.99 -1.32
CA LYS A 134 28.03 -1.73 -0.76
C LYS A 134 28.28 -3.04 -1.54
N LYS A 135 29.43 -3.69 -1.27
CA LYS A 135 29.83 -4.96 -1.89
C LYS A 135 28.83 -6.10 -1.65
N ASP A 136 28.20 -6.14 -0.48
CA ASP A 136 27.16 -7.10 -0.10
C ASP A 136 25.76 -6.77 -0.67
N ASN A 137 25.67 -5.82 -1.61
CA ASN A 137 24.44 -5.28 -2.19
C ASN A 137 23.48 -4.60 -1.18
N SER A 138 23.92 -4.35 0.06
CA SER A 138 23.22 -3.41 0.94
C SER A 138 23.38 -1.96 0.43
N ILE A 139 22.48 -1.08 0.83
CA ILE A 139 22.52 0.35 0.46
C ILE A 139 22.70 1.17 1.73
N CYS A 140 23.71 2.03 1.74
CA CYS A 140 23.98 2.99 2.79
C CYS A 140 23.51 4.39 2.38
N TYR A 141 22.81 5.10 3.25
CA TYR A 141 22.46 6.50 3.04
C TYR A 141 22.48 7.25 4.36
N LYS A 142 23.37 8.23 4.49
CA LYS A 142 23.69 8.89 5.77
C LYS A 142 24.06 7.83 6.82
N THR A 143 23.35 7.78 7.95
CA THR A 143 23.54 6.82 9.04
C THR A 143 22.73 5.53 8.85
N PHE A 144 21.92 5.40 7.80
CA PHE A 144 21.06 4.24 7.57
C PHE A 144 21.74 3.20 6.66
N ILE A 145 21.59 1.93 7.01
CA ILE A 145 22.00 0.79 6.18
C ILE A 145 20.77 -0.09 5.93
N LEU A 146 20.45 -0.31 4.66
CA LEU A 146 19.37 -1.18 4.22
C LEU A 146 19.96 -2.46 3.63
N SER A 147 19.64 -3.61 4.24
CA SER A 147 20.13 -4.92 3.77
C SER A 147 19.63 -5.25 2.36
N HIS A 148 20.31 -6.19 1.69
CA HIS A 148 19.98 -6.57 0.33
C HIS A 148 18.52 -7.04 0.16
N ASP A 149 18.01 -7.85 1.09
CA ASP A 149 16.64 -8.37 1.04
C ASP A 149 15.59 -7.26 1.18
N LYS A 150 15.84 -6.32 2.09
CA LYS A 150 14.97 -5.14 2.30
C LYS A 150 14.96 -4.22 1.08
N VAL A 151 16.13 -4.03 0.46
CA VAL A 151 16.25 -3.32 -0.83
C VAL A 151 15.41 -4.02 -1.91
N LYS A 152 15.49 -5.35 -2.01
CA LYS A 152 14.75 -6.14 -3.00
C LYS A 152 13.23 -6.03 -2.81
N LYS A 153 12.74 -6.15 -1.58
CA LYS A 153 11.31 -6.01 -1.24
C LYS A 153 10.76 -4.65 -1.65
N ILE A 154 11.45 -3.55 -1.31
CA ILE A 154 10.98 -2.21 -1.66
C ILE A 154 11.12 -1.92 -3.15
N LYS A 155 12.20 -2.37 -3.82
CA LYS A 155 12.31 -2.24 -5.28
C LYS A 155 11.19 -2.98 -6.02
N ASN A 156 10.78 -4.15 -5.53
CA ASN A 156 9.65 -4.88 -6.11
C ASN A 156 8.34 -4.09 -5.94
N LEU A 157 8.07 -3.60 -4.72
CA LEU A 157 6.90 -2.74 -4.47
C LEU A 157 6.93 -1.47 -5.34
N MET A 158 8.07 -0.78 -5.41
CA MET A 158 8.26 0.39 -6.29
C MET A 158 8.00 0.04 -7.75
N SER A 159 8.52 -1.08 -8.26
CA SER A 159 8.31 -1.50 -9.65
C SER A 159 6.84 -1.81 -9.95
N LYS A 160 6.12 -2.45 -9.01
CA LYS A 160 4.67 -2.68 -9.11
C LYS A 160 3.88 -1.36 -9.15
N LEU A 161 4.31 -0.36 -8.37
CA LEU A 161 3.62 0.93 -8.25
C LEU A 161 4.03 1.97 -9.33
N GLU A 162 5.31 2.03 -9.71
CA GLU A 162 5.86 2.97 -10.71
C GLU A 162 5.36 2.63 -12.12
N LYS A 163 5.04 1.37 -12.41
CA LYS A 163 4.29 0.99 -13.62
C LYS A 163 2.90 1.61 -13.71
N ASN A 164 2.39 2.19 -12.61
CA ASN A 164 1.01 2.64 -12.49
C ASN A 164 0.87 4.16 -12.22
N THR A 165 1.82 4.86 -11.58
CA THR A 165 1.63 6.28 -11.18
C THR A 165 1.50 7.29 -12.34
N ALA A 166 2.46 7.37 -13.27
CA ALA A 166 2.38 8.35 -14.37
C ALA A 166 1.21 8.07 -15.34
N TRP A 167 0.82 6.80 -15.48
CA TRP A 167 -0.37 6.42 -16.24
C TRP A 167 -1.64 6.79 -15.48
N ASN A 168 -1.72 6.48 -14.18
CA ASN A 168 -2.87 6.81 -13.33
C ASN A 168 -3.07 8.32 -13.16
N ASP A 169 -1.99 9.08 -12.99
CA ASP A 169 -2.06 10.54 -12.87
C ASP A 169 -2.67 11.13 -14.15
N LYS A 170 -2.25 10.67 -15.33
CA LYS A 170 -2.83 11.08 -16.62
C LYS A 170 -4.26 10.58 -16.80
N PHE A 171 -4.57 9.37 -16.36
CA PHE A 171 -5.94 8.82 -16.37
C PHE A 171 -6.88 9.67 -15.51
N ILE A 172 -6.48 10.03 -14.29
CA ILE A 172 -7.25 10.89 -13.39
C ILE A 172 -7.49 12.24 -14.04
N LEU A 173 -6.46 12.86 -14.63
CA LEU A 173 -6.60 14.14 -15.33
C LEU A 173 -7.54 14.04 -16.54
N CYS A 174 -7.52 12.94 -17.29
CA CYS A 174 -8.47 12.69 -18.37
C CYS A 174 -9.90 12.56 -17.85
N LYS A 175 -10.11 11.76 -16.80
CA LYS A 175 -11.43 11.56 -16.19
C LYS A 175 -11.98 12.87 -15.62
N GLU A 176 -11.14 13.64 -14.94
CA GLU A 176 -11.50 14.96 -14.41
C GLU A 176 -11.92 15.91 -15.53
N TYR A 177 -11.14 15.99 -16.62
CA TYR A 177 -11.48 16.82 -17.77
C TYR A 177 -12.80 16.38 -18.43
N MET A 178 -13.00 15.07 -18.61
CA MET A 178 -14.23 14.52 -19.20
C MET A 178 -15.47 14.86 -18.38
N LEU A 179 -15.37 14.80 -17.05
CA LEU A 179 -16.44 15.19 -16.13
C LEU A 179 -16.71 16.69 -16.15
N LEU A 180 -15.65 17.52 -16.13
CA LEU A 180 -15.77 18.98 -16.10
C LEU A 180 -16.40 19.54 -17.39
N HIS A 181 -16.10 18.92 -18.53
CA HIS A 181 -16.53 19.38 -19.85
C HIS A 181 -17.67 18.55 -20.45
N ASP A 182 -18.24 17.62 -19.68
CA ASP A 182 -19.27 16.67 -20.12
C ASP A 182 -18.96 16.07 -21.51
N THR A 183 -17.73 15.58 -21.67
CA THR A 183 -17.24 15.06 -22.95
C THR A 183 -16.73 13.64 -22.83
N LYS A 184 -17.11 12.82 -23.79
CA LYS A 184 -16.60 11.45 -23.97
C LYS A 184 -15.41 11.37 -24.93
N ASN A 185 -14.95 12.52 -25.44
CA ASN A 185 -13.84 12.59 -26.38
C ASN A 185 -12.87 13.73 -26.04
N ILE A 186 -11.59 13.40 -25.94
CA ILE A 186 -10.51 14.37 -25.70
C ILE A 186 -9.69 14.48 -26.97
N ASN A 187 -9.71 15.64 -27.62
CA ASN A 187 -8.93 15.90 -28.83
C ASN A 187 -7.42 15.88 -28.52
N ALA A 188 -6.59 15.45 -29.48
CA ALA A 188 -5.15 15.24 -29.28
C ALA A 188 -4.38 16.47 -28.79
N GLY A 189 -4.83 17.68 -29.15
CA GLY A 189 -4.21 18.95 -28.77
C GLY A 189 -4.57 19.46 -27.36
N ILE A 190 -5.45 18.77 -26.62
CA ILE A 190 -5.87 19.24 -25.28
C ILE A 190 -4.73 19.07 -24.27
N ILE A 191 -4.38 20.19 -23.65
CA ILE A 191 -3.49 20.29 -22.50
C ILE A 191 -4.36 20.68 -21.29
N TYR A 192 -4.29 19.91 -20.22
CA TYR A 192 -5.03 20.16 -18.97
C TYR A 192 -4.06 20.07 -17.80
N LYS A 193 -4.02 21.13 -16.97
CA LYS A 193 -3.07 21.27 -15.84
C LYS A 193 -1.62 20.98 -16.26
N ASP A 194 -1.19 21.62 -17.36
CA ASP A 194 0.15 21.48 -17.96
C ASP A 194 0.52 20.07 -18.44
N VAL A 195 -0.47 19.17 -18.55
CA VAL A 195 -0.29 17.81 -19.05
C VAL A 195 -1.04 17.65 -20.37
N SER A 196 -0.35 17.16 -21.41
CA SER A 196 -0.97 16.80 -22.70
C SER A 196 -1.83 15.53 -22.56
N ILE A 197 -3.03 15.70 -22.00
CA ILE A 197 -4.00 14.63 -21.76
C ILE A 197 -4.60 14.11 -23.07
N GLY A 198 -4.77 14.99 -24.06
CA GLY A 198 -5.38 14.65 -25.34
C GLY A 198 -4.54 13.67 -26.13
N SER A 199 -3.25 13.96 -26.29
CA SER A 199 -2.31 13.07 -26.99
C SER A 199 -2.21 11.73 -26.25
N TRP A 200 -2.12 11.75 -24.91
CA TRP A 200 -2.04 10.52 -24.12
C TRP A 200 -3.30 9.65 -24.25
N PHE A 201 -4.49 10.24 -24.17
CA PHE A 201 -5.78 9.53 -24.24
C PHE A 201 -5.99 8.87 -25.61
N ASN A 202 -5.74 9.60 -26.70
CA ASN A 202 -5.84 9.04 -28.05
C ASN A 202 -4.83 7.90 -28.27
N PHE A 203 -3.67 7.99 -27.64
CA PHE A 203 -2.69 6.92 -27.67
C PHE A 203 -3.16 5.68 -26.90
N GLN A 204 -3.83 5.84 -25.74
CA GLN A 204 -4.45 4.72 -25.02
C GLN A 204 -5.55 4.05 -25.87
N LYS A 205 -6.37 4.85 -26.56
CA LYS A 205 -7.33 4.34 -27.58
C LYS A 205 -6.65 3.53 -28.67
N ALA A 206 -5.53 3.99 -29.19
CA ALA A 206 -4.80 3.25 -30.23
C ALA A 206 -4.28 1.90 -29.71
N ILE A 207 -3.71 1.84 -28.51
CA ILE A 207 -3.21 0.59 -27.91
C ILE A 207 -4.38 -0.36 -27.59
N TYR A 208 -5.48 0.14 -27.03
CA TYR A 208 -6.66 -0.67 -26.72
C TYR A 208 -7.28 -1.26 -28.00
N ASN A 209 -7.47 -0.44 -29.04
CA ASN A 209 -8.17 -0.86 -30.25
C ASN A 209 -7.31 -1.77 -31.15
N ASN A 210 -5.99 -1.54 -31.19
CA ASN A 210 -5.10 -2.20 -32.16
C ASN A 210 -4.08 -3.15 -31.52
N GLY A 211 -3.98 -3.19 -30.19
CA GLY A 211 -2.94 -3.95 -29.50
C GLY A 211 -3.27 -5.44 -29.35
N MET A 212 -2.23 -6.28 -29.35
CA MET A 212 -2.36 -7.74 -29.18
C MET A 212 -2.09 -8.18 -27.75
N LEU A 213 -2.91 -9.06 -27.19
CA LEU A 213 -2.69 -9.66 -25.87
C LEU A 213 -1.53 -10.67 -25.94
N GLY A 214 -0.47 -10.38 -25.18
CA GLY A 214 0.65 -11.29 -24.96
C GLY A 214 0.33 -12.39 -23.94
N LYS A 215 1.16 -13.44 -23.92
CA LYS A 215 1.07 -14.54 -22.94
C LYS A 215 1.21 -14.09 -21.48
N ASP A 216 1.72 -12.88 -21.26
CA ASP A 216 1.92 -12.24 -19.96
C ASP A 216 0.72 -11.39 -19.49
N ASN A 217 -0.45 -11.52 -20.14
CA ASN A 217 -1.64 -10.72 -19.87
C ASN A 217 -1.42 -9.20 -20.06
N ILE A 218 -0.58 -8.84 -21.03
CA ILE A 218 -0.28 -7.45 -21.41
C ILE A 218 -0.67 -7.25 -22.88
N ILE A 219 -1.50 -6.24 -23.15
CA ILE A 219 -1.83 -5.80 -24.51
C ILE A 219 -0.69 -4.95 -25.06
N ARG A 220 -0.24 -5.22 -26.29
CA ARG A 220 0.95 -4.61 -26.90
C ARG A 220 0.64 -3.99 -28.26
N TYR A 221 1.08 -2.76 -28.49
CA TYR A 221 1.00 -2.08 -29.79
C TYR A 221 2.30 -1.32 -30.02
N GLY A 222 3.12 -1.80 -30.97
CA GLY A 222 4.51 -1.34 -31.11
C GLY A 222 5.31 -1.56 -29.82
N ASN A 223 5.99 -0.50 -29.36
CA ASN A 223 6.75 -0.52 -28.09
C ASN A 223 5.88 -0.30 -26.83
N HIS A 224 4.57 -0.13 -27.01
CA HIS A 224 3.66 0.30 -25.94
C HIS A 224 2.83 -0.86 -25.40
N ARG A 225 2.36 -0.70 -24.15
CA ARG A 225 1.81 -1.77 -23.34
C ARG A 225 0.63 -1.26 -22.51
N LEU A 226 -0.43 -2.06 -22.41
CA LEU A 226 -1.54 -1.90 -21.47
C LEU A 226 -1.67 -3.18 -20.62
N THR A 227 -1.78 -3.03 -19.30
CA THR A 227 -2.15 -4.12 -18.41
C THR A 227 -3.66 -4.33 -18.39
N LEU A 228 -4.15 -5.49 -17.95
CA LEU A 228 -5.60 -5.71 -17.79
C LEU A 228 -6.26 -4.70 -16.85
N GLU A 229 -5.60 -4.31 -15.76
CA GLU A 229 -6.08 -3.28 -14.84
C GLU A 229 -6.23 -1.90 -15.51
N GLN A 230 -5.30 -1.55 -16.42
CA GLN A 230 -5.40 -0.31 -17.19
C GLN A 230 -6.56 -0.37 -18.21
N VAL A 231 -6.79 -1.54 -18.79
CA VAL A 231 -7.95 -1.80 -19.66
C VAL A 231 -9.26 -1.60 -18.89
N GLU A 232 -9.38 -2.19 -17.69
CA GLU A 232 -10.56 -2.01 -16.82
C GLU A 232 -10.80 -0.53 -16.47
N LYS A 233 -9.74 0.21 -16.15
CA LYS A 233 -9.83 1.66 -15.91
C LYS A 233 -10.32 2.43 -17.13
N LEU A 234 -9.81 2.12 -18.32
CA LEU A 234 -10.26 2.73 -19.57
C LEU A 234 -11.73 2.39 -19.85
N GLU A 235 -12.15 1.16 -19.62
CA GLU A 235 -13.55 0.73 -19.79
C GLU A 235 -14.50 1.45 -18.82
N SER A 236 -14.02 1.85 -17.63
CA SER A 236 -14.80 2.66 -16.68
C SER A 236 -15.13 4.09 -17.15
N LEU A 237 -14.54 4.56 -18.25
CA LEU A 237 -14.82 5.89 -18.81
C LEU A 237 -16.13 5.95 -19.62
N ASP A 238 -16.85 4.83 -19.74
CA ASP A 238 -18.13 4.72 -20.47
C ASP A 238 -18.09 5.34 -21.88
N ILE A 239 -17.01 5.06 -22.60
CA ILE A 239 -16.79 5.50 -23.99
C ILE A 239 -16.81 4.31 -24.95
N LYS A 240 -17.14 4.59 -26.22
CA LYS A 240 -17.07 3.59 -27.28
C LYS A 240 -15.61 3.31 -27.65
N TRP A 241 -15.17 2.08 -27.40
CA TRP A 241 -13.89 1.54 -27.87
C TRP A 241 -14.12 0.73 -29.17
N PHE A 242 -13.42 1.07 -30.24
CA PHE A 242 -13.60 0.43 -31.55
C PHE A 242 -12.72 -0.82 -31.65
N LYS A 243 -13.32 -2.02 -31.58
CA LYS A 243 -12.65 -3.28 -31.91
C LYS A 243 -12.56 -3.43 -33.42
N GLN A 244 -11.56 -2.83 -34.05
CA GLN A 244 -11.29 -3.03 -35.47
C GLN A 244 -10.18 -4.08 -35.62
N GLY A 245 -10.57 -5.30 -36.02
CA GLY A 245 -9.64 -6.39 -36.33
C GLY A 245 -9.81 -7.60 -35.42
N LYS A 246 -10.48 -8.63 -35.96
CA LYS A 246 -10.26 -10.03 -35.61
C LYS A 246 -8.76 -10.29 -35.36
N ARG A 247 -8.34 -10.41 -34.09
CA ARG A 247 -7.20 -11.24 -33.57
C ARG A 247 -6.75 -10.85 -32.16
N ILE A 248 -7.66 -10.78 -31.19
CA ILE A 248 -7.33 -11.08 -29.78
C ILE A 248 -8.58 -11.77 -29.21
N LEU A 249 -8.45 -13.01 -28.73
CA LEU A 249 -9.47 -13.96 -28.21
C LEU A 249 -9.88 -15.12 -29.13
N GLU A 250 -9.54 -15.12 -30.43
CA GLU A 250 -9.83 -16.25 -31.33
C GLU A 250 -8.57 -17.05 -31.71
N LYS A 251 -7.90 -17.66 -30.73
CA LYS A 251 -7.31 -18.98 -30.96
C LYS A 251 -7.56 -19.84 -29.72
N GLU A 252 -8.42 -20.84 -29.95
CA GLU A 252 -8.75 -21.98 -29.07
C GLU A 252 -9.75 -21.73 -27.92
N ILE A 253 -10.98 -21.32 -28.27
CA ILE A 253 -12.15 -21.55 -27.42
C ILE A 253 -13.18 -22.31 -28.25
N THR A 254 -13.33 -23.61 -27.98
CA THR A 254 -14.40 -24.44 -28.56
C THR A 254 -15.76 -24.04 -27.97
N LYS A 255 -16.82 -24.19 -28.78
CA LYS A 255 -18.18 -23.67 -28.51
C LYS A 255 -18.78 -24.09 -27.17
N ASP A 256 -18.33 -25.21 -26.59
CA ASP A 256 -18.84 -25.71 -25.30
C ASP A 256 -18.34 -24.90 -24.09
N ASN A 257 -17.10 -24.39 -24.13
CA ASN A 257 -16.54 -23.59 -23.03
C ASN A 257 -17.06 -22.14 -22.99
N GLN A 258 -17.55 -21.63 -24.12
CA GLN A 258 -18.00 -20.24 -24.23
C GLN A 258 -19.31 -20.00 -23.48
N PHE A 259 -20.23 -20.97 -23.49
CA PHE A 259 -21.46 -20.90 -22.69
C PHE A 259 -21.18 -21.10 -21.20
N GLN A 260 -20.19 -21.91 -20.84
CA GLN A 260 -19.86 -22.22 -19.45
C GLN A 260 -19.16 -21.05 -18.75
N ILE A 261 -18.18 -20.41 -19.41
CA ILE A 261 -17.51 -19.21 -18.87
C ILE A 261 -18.45 -18.00 -18.84
N LYS A 262 -19.26 -17.81 -19.89
CA LYS A 262 -20.25 -16.72 -19.91
C LYS A 262 -21.36 -16.96 -18.86
N ARG A 263 -21.79 -18.20 -18.63
CA ARG A 263 -22.70 -18.57 -17.53
C ARG A 263 -22.06 -18.32 -16.17
N GLU A 264 -20.78 -18.66 -15.97
CA GLU A 264 -20.12 -18.50 -14.67
C GLU A 264 -19.83 -17.04 -14.34
N ILE A 265 -19.49 -16.21 -15.34
CA ILE A 265 -19.37 -14.76 -15.18
C ILE A 265 -20.74 -14.14 -14.90
N LEU A 266 -21.79 -14.53 -15.63
CA LEU A 266 -23.15 -14.06 -15.35
C LEU A 266 -23.68 -14.55 -13.99
N LYS A 267 -23.29 -15.75 -13.55
CA LYS A 267 -23.64 -16.30 -12.25
C LYS A 267 -22.95 -15.52 -11.13
N ARG A 268 -21.63 -15.34 -11.21
CA ARG A 268 -20.87 -14.52 -10.25
C ARG A 268 -21.31 -13.07 -10.24
N PHE A 269 -21.68 -12.51 -11.39
CA PHE A 269 -22.22 -11.16 -11.48
C PHE A 269 -23.62 -11.07 -10.87
N LYS A 270 -24.48 -12.09 -11.05
CA LYS A 270 -25.80 -12.15 -10.40
C LYS A 270 -25.71 -12.42 -8.89
N GLU A 271 -24.72 -13.19 -8.43
CA GLU A 271 -24.40 -13.43 -7.01
C GLU A 271 -23.88 -12.14 -6.36
N TYR A 272 -22.92 -11.47 -7.01
CA TYR A 272 -22.43 -10.14 -6.61
C TYR A 272 -23.55 -9.09 -6.52
N LEU A 273 -24.47 -9.07 -7.51
CA LEU A 273 -25.63 -8.18 -7.48
C LEU A 273 -26.70 -8.58 -6.45
N LYS A 274 -26.75 -9.85 -6.02
CA LYS A 274 -27.62 -10.31 -4.92
C LYS A 274 -27.04 -9.87 -3.57
N ASP A 275 -25.73 -9.99 -3.39
CA ASP A 275 -25.01 -9.54 -2.20
C ASP A 275 -24.98 -8.01 -2.08
N CYS A 276 -25.00 -7.29 -3.20
CA CYS A 276 -25.17 -5.83 -3.22
C CYS A 276 -26.63 -5.36 -3.04
N LYS A 277 -27.63 -6.25 -3.15
CA LYS A 277 -29.06 -5.92 -2.98
C LYS A 277 -29.64 -6.27 -1.61
N THR A 278 -28.87 -6.87 -0.71
CA THR A 278 -29.29 -7.09 0.68
C THR A 278 -29.01 -5.90 1.61
N THR A 279 -28.62 -4.74 1.07
CA THR A 279 -28.45 -3.50 1.84
C THR A 279 -29.28 -2.31 1.37
N GLU A 280 -30.31 -2.50 0.55
CA GLU A 280 -31.32 -1.46 0.29
C GLU A 280 -32.64 -2.10 -0.19
N GLU A 281 -33.56 -2.34 0.76
CA GLU A 281 -34.98 -2.45 0.45
C GLU A 281 -35.46 -1.08 -0.07
N VAL A 282 -35.66 -0.96 -1.38
CA VAL A 282 -36.61 0.01 -1.92
C VAL A 282 -37.46 -0.72 -2.95
N ASN A 283 -38.71 -0.96 -2.57
CA ASN A 283 -39.79 -1.42 -3.42
C ASN A 283 -39.91 -0.54 -4.66
N PHE A 284 -39.82 -1.14 -5.84
CA PHE A 284 -40.52 -0.64 -7.03
C PHE A 284 -41.19 -1.81 -7.74
N ASP A 285 -42.49 -1.87 -7.50
CA ASP A 285 -43.44 -2.75 -8.15
C ASP A 285 -43.67 -2.21 -9.58
N ILE A 286 -43.27 -2.95 -10.60
CA ILE A 286 -43.65 -2.65 -11.99
C ILE A 286 -44.13 -3.94 -12.65
N ASN A 287 -45.46 -4.08 -12.62
CA ASN A 287 -46.26 -4.94 -13.48
C ASN A 287 -45.94 -4.66 -14.96
N PHE A 288 -45.56 -5.70 -15.70
CA PHE A 288 -45.75 -5.71 -17.16
C PHE A 288 -46.93 -6.62 -17.49
N LYS A 289 -48.09 -5.99 -17.75
CA LYS A 289 -49.18 -6.59 -18.51
C LYS A 289 -48.89 -6.42 -20.01
N ARG A 290 -49.02 -7.55 -20.70
CA ARG A 290 -49.15 -7.80 -22.16
C ARG A 290 -47.92 -7.58 -23.03
#